data_AF-A0A9E3CT72-F1
#
_entry.id   AF-A0A9E3CT72-F1
#
_cell.length_a   1.000
_cell.length_b   1.000
_cell.length_c   1.000
_cell.angle_alpha   90.00
_cell.angle_beta   90.00
_cell.angle_gamma   90.00
#
_symmetry.space_group_name_H-M   'P 1'
#
loop_
_entity.id
_entity.type
_entity.pdbx_description
1 polymer ?
#
loop_
_entity_poly.entity_id
_entity_poly.type
_entity_poly.pdbx_seq_one_letter_code
_entity_poly.pdbx_strand_id
1 'polypeptide(L)'
;MNYNLFTGAGRFGLLAALCLSGFVASSAQQVANTPASVAAASGAGPDTARPSTGEQYRIGARDVLTIRVTAPDIVPQFSAEAMEVNECGMIPLLSVQNEEQNEIKAAGMTTNELQETLRKFYTKYKRNPQVVVKVKEYNSQPVAINGAVARPGQFQLRRPVRLLELLQFYAGGPTERSGGRIQIVRMPALGACDAKPEGTQTAAVIDEGAGPSFLSFMLEDTQKGAEQANPFLQPGDVITLPEAKEAYVIGNVLRPGPVLLRDDHLTVTRALAMAGGKLPDTKMDKVIIVRPDPKGGEGQEITVNLKAIKDGKAEDPVIRPNDIVEVPVSGGRRLLRSLVGTVVPSVGNLPVQVIR
;
A
#
# COMPACT_ATOMS: atom_id res chain seq x y z
N MET A 1 54.38 -2.86 73.74
CA MET A 1 54.24 -3.74 74.92
C MET A 1 53.58 -5.03 74.48
N ASN A 2 54.33 -6.12 74.62
CA ASN A 2 53.93 -7.54 74.49
C ASN A 2 52.75 -7.85 75.46
N TYR A 3 51.93 -8.90 75.33
CA TYR A 3 52.30 -10.32 75.31
C TYR A 3 51.17 -11.25 74.80
N ASN A 4 51.63 -12.40 74.29
CA ASN A 4 50.94 -13.65 73.91
C ASN A 4 50.26 -14.39 75.08
N LEU A 5 49.36 -15.33 74.72
CA LEU A 5 49.06 -16.64 75.35
C LEU A 5 48.34 -17.48 74.27
N PHE A 6 48.85 -18.55 73.65
CA PHE A 6 49.50 -19.82 74.03
C PHE A 6 48.55 -20.90 74.59
N THR A 7 48.34 -21.96 73.80
CA THR A 7 48.18 -23.42 74.12
C THR A 7 47.50 -24.10 72.92
N GLY A 8 47.93 -25.20 72.29
CA GLY A 8 48.84 -26.31 72.63
C GLY A 8 48.05 -27.63 72.49
N ALA A 9 48.18 -28.37 71.39
CA ALA A 9 48.67 -29.77 71.28
C ALA A 9 47.71 -30.54 70.34
N GLY A 10 48.00 -31.58 69.55
CA GLY A 10 49.17 -32.40 69.23
C GLY A 10 48.64 -33.52 68.29
N ARG A 11 49.30 -33.79 67.17
CA ARG A 11 50.04 -35.03 66.86
C ARG A 11 49.27 -36.20 66.19
N PHE A 12 49.86 -36.63 65.05
CA PHE A 12 49.94 -37.97 64.46
C PHE A 12 48.71 -38.65 63.83
N GLY A 13 48.94 -39.28 62.68
CA GLY A 13 48.40 -40.62 62.44
C GLY A 13 47.71 -40.84 61.10
N LEU A 14 48.48 -41.30 60.13
CA LEU A 14 48.08 -41.83 58.83
C LEU A 14 47.29 -43.15 58.98
N LEU A 15 46.14 -43.31 58.31
CA LEU A 15 45.66 -44.60 57.76
C LEU A 15 44.43 -44.45 56.85
N ALA A 16 44.50 -45.16 55.73
CA ALA A 16 43.58 -45.19 54.62
C ALA A 16 42.30 -46.01 54.88
N ALA A 17 41.21 -45.66 54.20
CA ALA A 17 40.25 -46.64 53.67
C ALA A 17 39.35 -46.00 52.60
N LEU A 18 39.14 -46.74 51.52
CA LEU A 18 38.37 -46.43 50.33
C LEU A 18 36.90 -46.12 50.62
N CYS A 19 36.33 -45.19 49.84
CA CYS A 19 34.96 -45.34 49.31
C CYS A 19 34.86 -44.68 47.93
N LEU A 20 34.70 -45.53 46.91
CA LEU A 20 34.28 -45.19 45.55
C LEU A 20 32.89 -44.53 45.59
N SER A 21 32.72 -43.41 44.91
CA SER A 21 31.52 -43.17 44.10
C SER A 21 31.80 -42.10 43.04
N GLY A 22 31.38 -42.41 41.82
CA GLY A 22 31.86 -41.80 40.58
C GLY A 22 31.44 -40.36 40.38
N PHE A 23 32.40 -39.57 39.88
CA PHE A 23 32.15 -38.31 39.22
C PHE A 23 31.55 -38.59 37.84
N VAL A 24 30.24 -38.43 37.71
CA VAL A 24 29.58 -38.27 36.40
C VAL A 24 29.84 -36.84 35.95
N ALA A 25 30.63 -36.69 34.88
CA ALA A 25 30.81 -35.41 34.20
C ALA A 25 29.48 -35.01 33.55
N SER A 26 28.74 -34.12 34.21
CA SER A 26 27.54 -33.51 33.61
C SER A 26 28.00 -32.46 32.60
N SER A 27 27.96 -32.85 31.31
CA SER A 27 27.98 -31.94 30.18
C SER A 27 26.77 -31.01 30.29
N ALA A 28 27.01 -29.73 30.60
CA ALA A 28 25.99 -28.70 30.50
C ALA A 28 25.68 -28.50 29.01
N GLN A 29 24.59 -29.15 28.58
CA GLN A 29 23.99 -29.04 27.27
C GLN A 29 23.69 -27.57 26.99
N GLN A 30 24.44 -26.98 26.07
CA GLN A 30 24.14 -25.68 25.50
C GLN A 30 22.86 -25.86 24.68
N VAL A 31 21.72 -25.42 25.24
CA VAL A 31 20.44 -25.40 24.52
C VAL A 31 20.61 -24.43 23.37
N ALA A 32 20.86 -24.99 22.18
CA ALA A 32 20.77 -24.27 20.94
C ALA A 32 19.32 -23.79 20.80
N ASN A 33 19.10 -22.50 21.10
CA ASN A 33 17.93 -21.79 20.62
C ASN A 33 18.08 -21.68 19.10
N THR A 34 17.62 -22.70 18.40
CA THR A 34 17.29 -22.61 16.98
C THR A 34 16.15 -21.60 16.89
N PRO A 35 16.31 -20.42 16.26
CA PRO A 35 15.14 -19.67 15.87
C PRO A 35 14.37 -20.57 14.90
N ALA A 36 13.13 -20.90 15.27
CA ALA A 36 12.19 -21.51 14.37
C ALA A 36 12.16 -20.64 13.11
N SER A 37 12.75 -21.18 12.04
CA SER A 37 12.61 -20.67 10.69
C SER A 37 11.14 -20.76 10.34
N VAL A 38 10.39 -19.73 10.71
CA VAL A 38 9.11 -19.42 10.09
C VAL A 38 9.42 -19.32 8.60
N ALA A 39 8.96 -20.33 7.87
CA ALA A 39 9.02 -20.38 6.43
C ALA A 39 8.61 -19.01 5.90
N ALA A 40 9.57 -18.34 5.27
CA ALA A 40 9.32 -17.15 4.50
C ALA A 40 8.28 -17.54 3.45
N ALA A 41 7.03 -17.14 3.69
CA ALA A 41 6.09 -16.96 2.59
C ALA A 41 6.83 -16.10 1.57
N SER A 42 7.00 -16.63 0.36
CA SER A 42 7.52 -15.91 -0.79
C SER A 42 6.52 -14.81 -1.17
N GLY A 43 6.42 -13.78 -0.33
CA GLY A 43 5.75 -12.54 -0.68
C GLY A 43 6.69 -11.78 -1.60
N ALA A 44 6.23 -11.53 -2.82
CA ALA A 44 6.89 -10.62 -3.73
C ALA A 44 7.14 -9.30 -3.00
N GLY A 45 8.40 -9.03 -2.66
CA GLY A 45 8.82 -7.77 -2.06
C GLY A 45 8.54 -6.61 -3.02
N PRO A 46 8.56 -5.36 -2.53
CA PRO A 46 8.40 -4.20 -3.39
C PRO A 46 9.45 -4.24 -4.51
N ASP A 47 8.99 -4.12 -5.75
CA ASP A 47 9.84 -4.10 -6.96
C ASP A 47 10.61 -2.76 -6.99
N THR A 48 11.71 -2.74 -6.24
CA THR A 48 12.60 -1.60 -6.05
C THR A 48 13.77 -1.64 -7.03
N ALA A 49 13.97 -2.77 -7.71
CA ALA A 49 14.98 -2.90 -8.73
C ALA A 49 14.70 -1.90 -9.85
N ARG A 50 15.70 -1.07 -10.17
CA ARG A 50 15.59 -0.14 -11.29
C ARG A 50 15.40 -0.95 -12.58
N PRO A 51 14.32 -0.73 -13.35
CA PRO A 51 14.20 -1.32 -14.66
C PRO A 51 15.42 -0.94 -15.48
N SER A 52 15.96 -1.93 -16.20
CA SER A 52 17.24 -1.78 -16.91
C SER A 52 17.26 -0.48 -17.72
N THR A 53 18.34 0.30 -17.58
CA THR A 53 18.54 1.59 -18.27
C THR A 53 18.45 1.39 -19.77
N GLY A 54 17.25 1.62 -20.32
CA GLY A 54 16.94 1.32 -21.71
C GLY A 54 15.54 0.76 -21.98
N GLU A 55 14.71 0.51 -20.95
CA GLU A 55 13.31 0.11 -21.15
C GLU A 55 12.50 1.22 -21.83
N GLN A 56 12.57 1.20 -23.16
CA GLN A 56 11.66 1.89 -24.06
C GLN A 56 10.27 1.30 -23.90
N TYR A 57 9.27 2.13 -24.09
CA TYR A 57 7.87 1.70 -24.12
C TYR A 57 7.72 0.48 -25.04
N ARG A 58 7.20 -0.61 -24.46
CA ARG A 58 6.80 -1.80 -25.21
C ARG A 58 5.31 -1.69 -25.50
N ILE A 59 4.97 -1.88 -26.76
CA ILE A 59 3.59 -1.93 -27.24
C ILE A 59 2.88 -3.03 -26.46
N GLY A 60 1.63 -2.81 -26.08
CA GLY A 60 0.78 -3.84 -25.48
C GLY A 60 -0.59 -3.89 -26.13
N ALA A 61 -1.41 -4.82 -25.65
CA ALA A 61 -2.80 -4.96 -26.09
C ALA A 61 -3.57 -3.64 -25.94
N ARG A 62 -4.49 -3.38 -26.88
CA ARG A 62 -5.37 -2.20 -26.95
C ARG A 62 -4.69 -0.88 -27.31
N ASP A 63 -3.36 -0.85 -27.42
CA ASP A 63 -2.65 0.32 -27.96
C ASP A 63 -3.11 0.60 -29.39
N VAL A 64 -3.15 1.89 -29.75
CA VAL A 64 -3.44 2.30 -31.12
C VAL A 64 -2.16 2.81 -31.76
N LEU A 65 -1.78 2.20 -32.89
CA LEU A 65 -0.57 2.49 -33.63
C LEU A 65 -0.90 3.25 -34.91
N THR A 66 -0.02 4.18 -35.28
CA THR A 66 0.06 4.73 -36.64
C THR A 66 1.17 3.99 -37.37
N ILE A 67 0.81 3.27 -38.43
CA ILE A 67 1.73 2.52 -39.28
C ILE A 67 1.70 3.16 -40.66
N ARG A 68 2.81 3.77 -41.05
CA ARG A 68 2.98 4.34 -42.39
C ARG A 68 3.99 3.51 -43.17
N VAL A 69 3.54 2.96 -44.28
CA VAL A 69 4.38 2.20 -45.22
C VAL A 69 4.48 3.01 -46.51
N THR A 70 5.70 3.32 -46.94
CA THR A 70 5.99 4.15 -48.13
C THR A 70 7.02 3.46 -49.00
N ALA A 71 6.74 3.38 -50.30
CA ALA A 71 7.67 2.95 -51.34
C ALA A 71 7.19 3.54 -52.69
N PRO A 72 8.04 3.54 -53.74
CA PRO A 72 7.66 4.07 -55.05
C PRO A 72 6.35 3.46 -55.63
N ASP A 73 6.10 2.17 -55.37
CA ASP A 73 4.95 1.41 -55.89
C ASP A 73 3.94 0.98 -54.79
N ILE A 74 3.92 1.68 -53.65
CA ILE A 74 3.00 1.40 -52.54
C ILE A 74 1.83 2.36 -52.58
N VAL A 75 0.63 1.79 -52.54
CA VAL A 75 -0.62 2.55 -52.43
C VAL A 75 -1.03 2.71 -50.96
N PRO A 76 -1.81 3.75 -50.59
CA PRO A 76 -2.05 4.12 -49.20
C PRO A 76 -2.63 3.02 -48.30
N GLN A 77 -3.31 2.02 -48.87
CA GLN A 77 -3.89 0.86 -48.17
C GLN A 77 -2.88 -0.02 -47.40
N PHE A 78 -1.57 0.13 -47.62
CA PHE A 78 -0.53 -0.51 -46.80
C PHE A 78 -0.23 0.26 -45.51
N SER A 79 -0.86 1.44 -45.31
CA SER A 79 -0.74 2.27 -44.11
C SER A 79 -2.05 2.29 -43.34
N ALA A 80 -1.96 2.42 -42.02
CA ALA A 80 -3.08 2.63 -41.12
C ALA A 80 -2.78 3.77 -40.17
N GLU A 81 -3.68 4.75 -40.09
CA GLU A 81 -3.52 5.87 -39.15
C GLU A 81 -3.91 5.50 -37.71
N ALA A 82 -4.79 4.52 -37.56
CA ALA A 82 -5.26 4.00 -36.28
C ALA A 82 -5.42 2.46 -36.38
N MET A 83 -4.33 1.75 -36.13
CA MET A 83 -4.29 0.29 -36.01
C MET A 83 -4.36 -0.10 -34.54
N GLU A 84 -5.44 -0.73 -34.11
CA GLU A 84 -5.55 -1.23 -32.74
C GLU A 84 -4.83 -2.58 -32.61
N VAL A 85 -4.04 -2.71 -31.54
CA VAL A 85 -3.45 -3.98 -31.12
C VAL A 85 -4.53 -4.78 -30.39
N ASN A 86 -4.83 -5.99 -30.84
CA ASN A 86 -5.89 -6.79 -30.21
C ASN A 86 -5.48 -7.27 -28.79
N GLU A 87 -6.41 -7.90 -28.08
CA GLU A 87 -6.18 -8.42 -26.71
C GLU A 87 -5.03 -9.44 -26.64
N CYS A 88 -4.75 -10.11 -27.75
CA CYS A 88 -3.65 -11.06 -27.90
C CYS A 88 -2.32 -10.42 -28.29
N GLY A 89 -2.29 -9.09 -28.43
CA GLY A 89 -1.08 -8.36 -28.77
C GLY A 89 -0.72 -8.42 -30.25
N MET A 90 -1.64 -8.82 -31.12
CA MET A 90 -1.43 -8.96 -32.55
C MET A 90 -2.02 -7.77 -33.31
N ILE A 91 -1.47 -7.49 -34.49
CA ILE A 91 -2.03 -6.56 -35.46
C ILE A 91 -2.19 -7.26 -36.82
N PRO A 92 -3.26 -6.97 -37.57
CA PRO A 92 -3.43 -7.49 -38.91
C PRO A 92 -2.40 -6.89 -39.88
N LEU A 93 -1.94 -7.70 -40.83
CA LEU A 93 -1.07 -7.27 -41.90
C LEU A 93 -1.87 -6.54 -42.99
N LEU A 94 -1.47 -5.32 -43.31
CA LEU A 94 -2.18 -4.47 -44.25
C LEU A 94 -1.92 -4.88 -45.69
N SER A 95 -3.01 -5.08 -46.45
CA SER A 95 -3.02 -5.26 -47.90
C SER A 95 -2.15 -6.39 -48.44
N VAL A 96 -1.88 -7.39 -47.61
CA VAL A 96 -1.26 -8.66 -47.99
C VAL A 96 -2.24 -9.76 -47.60
N GLN A 97 -2.74 -10.48 -48.59
CA GLN A 97 -3.47 -11.72 -48.37
C GLN A 97 -2.46 -12.85 -48.54
N ASN A 98 -2.12 -13.52 -47.44
CA ASN A 98 -1.32 -14.74 -47.45
C ASN A 98 -2.13 -15.82 -46.73
N GLU A 99 -2.17 -17.03 -47.29
CA GLU A 99 -2.89 -18.15 -46.66
C GLU A 99 -2.23 -18.58 -45.32
N GLU A 100 -0.94 -18.30 -45.13
CA GLU A 100 -0.17 -18.78 -43.98
C GLU A 100 -0.11 -17.80 -42.79
N GLN A 101 -0.13 -16.48 -43.02
CA GLN A 101 0.07 -15.48 -41.97
C GLN A 101 -0.61 -14.15 -42.29
N ASN A 102 -1.67 -13.83 -41.54
CA ASN A 102 -2.45 -12.59 -41.68
C ASN A 102 -2.22 -11.58 -40.54
N GLU A 103 -1.52 -11.98 -39.48
CA GLU A 103 -1.26 -11.15 -38.31
C GLU A 103 0.21 -11.23 -37.87
N ILE A 104 0.64 -10.20 -37.16
CA ILE A 104 1.97 -10.12 -36.58
C ILE A 104 1.88 -9.66 -35.12
N LYS A 105 2.73 -10.24 -34.27
CA LYS A 105 2.81 -9.87 -32.85
C LYS A 105 3.43 -8.49 -32.72
N ALA A 106 2.69 -7.56 -32.12
CA ALA A 106 3.14 -6.22 -31.77
C ALA A 106 3.43 -6.10 -30.27
N ALA A 107 2.64 -6.78 -29.41
CA ALA A 107 2.82 -6.68 -27.98
C ALA A 107 4.19 -7.23 -27.52
N GLY A 108 4.79 -6.53 -26.56
CA GLY A 108 6.13 -6.79 -26.06
C GLY A 108 7.25 -6.20 -26.92
N MET A 109 6.98 -5.81 -28.16
CA MET A 109 7.96 -5.14 -29.03
C MET A 109 8.01 -3.64 -28.77
N THR A 110 9.17 -3.03 -28.99
CA THR A 110 9.27 -1.58 -29.17
C THR A 110 8.77 -1.18 -30.56
N THR A 111 8.46 0.10 -30.77
CA THR A 111 8.07 0.60 -32.10
C THR A 111 9.16 0.37 -33.15
N ASN A 112 10.43 0.42 -32.77
CA ASN A 112 11.57 0.17 -33.66
C ASN A 112 11.67 -1.32 -34.05
N GLU A 113 11.48 -2.22 -33.09
CA GLU A 113 11.46 -3.67 -33.36
C GLU A 113 10.31 -4.05 -34.29
N LEU A 114 9.11 -3.51 -34.05
CA LEU A 114 7.95 -3.75 -34.92
C LEU A 114 8.16 -3.15 -36.32
N GLN A 115 8.74 -1.96 -36.42
CA GLN A 115 9.09 -1.32 -37.69
C GLN A 115 10.03 -2.21 -38.53
N GLU A 116 11.09 -2.73 -37.91
CA GLU A 116 12.04 -3.62 -38.59
C GLU A 116 11.40 -4.93 -39.03
N THR A 117 10.52 -5.47 -38.20
CA THR A 117 9.79 -6.72 -38.49
C THR A 117 8.86 -6.53 -39.69
N LEU A 118 8.07 -5.45 -39.71
CA LEU A 118 7.19 -5.09 -40.83
C LEU A 118 7.98 -4.78 -42.11
N ARG A 119 9.10 -4.06 -42.00
CA ARG A 119 9.97 -3.75 -43.14
C ARG A 119 10.49 -5.01 -43.82
N LYS A 120 10.99 -5.97 -43.03
CA LYS A 120 11.45 -7.28 -43.53
C LYS A 120 10.31 -8.05 -44.19
N PHE A 121 9.13 -8.03 -43.59
CA PHE A 121 7.94 -8.69 -44.16
C PHE A 121 7.54 -8.10 -45.51
N TYR A 122 7.38 -6.77 -45.61
CA TYR A 122 6.95 -6.10 -46.83
C TYR A 122 8.00 -6.13 -47.96
N THR A 123 9.28 -6.36 -47.65
CA THR A 123 10.34 -6.51 -48.68
C THR A 123 10.09 -7.69 -49.61
N LYS A 124 9.34 -8.72 -49.16
CA LYS A 124 8.92 -9.85 -50.01
C LYS A 124 7.96 -9.43 -51.12
N TYR A 125 7.24 -8.33 -50.94
CA TYR A 125 6.17 -7.89 -51.83
C TYR A 125 6.46 -6.57 -52.54
N LYS A 126 7.33 -5.73 -51.98
CA LYS A 126 7.62 -4.37 -52.45
C LYS A 126 9.12 -4.09 -52.41
N ARG A 127 9.64 -3.36 -53.40
CA ARG A 127 11.05 -2.95 -53.43
C ARG A 127 11.27 -1.80 -52.45
N ASN A 128 12.25 -1.96 -51.57
CA ASN A 128 12.71 -0.95 -50.60
C ASN A 128 11.58 -0.26 -49.81
N PRO A 129 10.72 -1.01 -49.10
CA PRO A 129 9.66 -0.42 -48.30
C PRO A 129 10.25 0.32 -47.09
N GLN A 130 9.81 1.55 -46.87
CA GLN A 130 10.06 2.30 -45.65
C GLN A 130 8.84 2.18 -44.75
N VAL A 131 9.05 1.71 -43.53
CA VAL A 131 8.00 1.58 -42.53
C VAL A 131 8.31 2.54 -41.40
N VAL A 132 7.29 3.25 -40.91
CA VAL A 132 7.37 4.06 -39.70
C VAL A 132 6.22 3.65 -38.79
N VAL A 133 6.53 3.30 -37.55
CA VAL A 133 5.54 2.94 -36.52
C VAL A 133 5.61 3.96 -35.39
N LYS A 134 4.45 4.50 -34.99
CA LYS A 134 4.30 5.37 -33.82
C LYS A 134 3.11 4.92 -32.99
N VAL A 135 3.17 5.09 -31.67
CA VAL A 135 2.01 4.90 -30.81
C VAL A 135 1.17 6.18 -30.85
N LYS A 136 -0.07 6.05 -31.31
CA LYS A 136 -1.06 7.13 -31.33
C LYS A 136 -1.75 7.25 -29.97
N GLU A 137 -2.18 6.12 -29.42
CA GLU A 137 -2.85 6.04 -28.11
C GLU A 137 -2.22 4.92 -27.29
N TYR A 138 -1.87 5.25 -26.05
CA TYR A 138 -1.30 4.33 -25.07
C TYR A 138 -2.48 3.81 -24.24
N ASN A 139 -2.82 2.53 -24.34
CA ASN A 139 -3.99 1.94 -23.67
C ASN A 139 -3.68 0.61 -22.95
N SER A 140 -2.47 0.06 -23.15
CA SER A 140 -2.05 -1.23 -22.61
C SER A 140 -1.56 -1.30 -21.15
N GLN A 141 -1.11 -0.20 -20.56
CA GLN A 141 -0.51 -0.11 -19.22
C GLN A 141 -1.25 0.86 -18.28
N PRO A 142 -2.53 0.59 -17.93
CA PRO A 142 -3.28 1.43 -17.01
C PRO A 142 -2.85 1.18 -15.55
N VAL A 143 -2.85 2.23 -14.75
CA VAL A 143 -2.83 2.18 -13.28
C VAL A 143 -3.96 3.04 -12.73
N ALA A 144 -4.54 2.65 -11.61
CA ALA A 144 -5.60 3.43 -10.97
C ALA A 144 -5.11 4.00 -9.65
N ILE A 145 -5.44 5.26 -9.36
CA ILE A 145 -5.24 5.84 -8.04
C ILE A 145 -6.52 6.48 -7.52
N ASN A 146 -6.86 6.17 -6.27
CA ASN A 146 -8.07 6.66 -5.61
C ASN A 146 -7.83 7.03 -4.14
N GLY A 147 -8.85 7.65 -3.54
CA GLY A 147 -8.84 8.10 -2.16
C GLY A 147 -8.37 9.55 -2.00
N ALA A 148 -7.65 9.82 -0.92
CA ALA A 148 -7.26 11.13 -0.41
C ALA A 148 -6.14 11.81 -1.24
N VAL A 149 -6.27 11.82 -2.56
CA VAL A 149 -5.37 12.50 -3.51
C VAL A 149 -6.09 13.66 -4.21
N ALA A 150 -5.35 14.64 -4.71
CA ALA A 150 -5.97 15.81 -5.36
C ALA A 150 -6.71 15.45 -6.67
N ARG A 151 -6.19 14.51 -7.45
CA ARG A 151 -6.74 14.07 -8.74
C ARG A 151 -6.81 12.54 -8.81
N PRO A 152 -7.87 11.91 -8.25
CA PRO A 152 -8.09 10.48 -8.41
C PRO A 152 -8.44 10.16 -9.87
N GLY A 153 -8.08 8.97 -10.34
CA GLY A 153 -8.37 8.54 -11.70
C GLY A 153 -7.51 7.39 -12.19
N GLN A 154 -7.73 7.03 -13.45
CA GLN A 154 -6.90 6.09 -14.18
C GLN A 154 -5.83 6.85 -14.97
N PHE A 155 -4.62 6.32 -14.96
CA PHE A 155 -3.47 6.90 -15.62
C PHE A 155 -2.80 5.87 -16.48
N GLN A 156 -2.35 6.31 -17.65
CA GLN A 156 -1.62 5.45 -18.55
C GLN A 156 -0.11 5.60 -18.38
N LEU A 157 0.56 4.49 -18.08
CA LEU A 157 2.02 4.45 -18.06
C LEU A 157 2.57 4.46 -19.49
N ARG A 158 3.55 5.33 -19.73
CA ARG A 158 4.30 5.42 -20.99
C ARG A 158 5.77 5.02 -20.84
N ARG A 159 6.19 4.84 -19.60
CA ARG A 159 7.53 4.46 -19.17
C ARG A 159 7.41 3.88 -17.75
N PRO A 160 8.47 3.28 -17.22
CA PRO A 160 8.52 2.96 -15.80
C PRO A 160 8.32 4.24 -14.96
N VAL A 161 7.35 4.20 -14.06
CA VAL A 161 6.98 5.28 -13.13
C VAL A 161 7.01 4.70 -11.73
N ARG A 162 7.60 5.44 -10.79
CA ARG A 162 7.60 5.06 -9.38
C ARG A 162 6.38 5.60 -8.66
N LEU A 163 6.03 4.99 -7.52
CA LEU A 163 4.89 5.39 -6.70
C LEU A 163 4.89 6.89 -6.34
N LEU A 164 6.02 7.42 -5.87
CA LEU A 164 6.15 8.85 -5.51
C LEU A 164 5.88 9.76 -6.71
N GLU A 165 6.35 9.35 -7.89
CA GLU A 165 6.20 10.12 -9.11
C GLU A 165 4.72 10.17 -9.54
N LEU A 166 4.03 9.02 -9.54
CA LEU A 166 2.58 8.96 -9.78
C LEU A 166 1.84 9.87 -8.80
N LEU A 167 2.14 9.75 -7.51
CA LEU A 167 1.46 10.50 -6.46
C LEU A 167 1.61 12.01 -6.64
N GLN A 168 2.82 12.50 -6.94
CA GLN A 168 3.08 13.95 -7.03
C GLN A 168 2.67 14.54 -8.38
N PHE A 169 3.12 13.95 -9.49
CA PHE A 169 2.94 14.57 -10.81
C PHE A 169 1.59 14.22 -11.45
N TYR A 170 1.12 12.99 -11.27
CA TYR A 170 -0.10 12.51 -11.93
C TYR A 170 -1.34 12.74 -11.06
N ALA A 171 -1.26 12.43 -9.76
CA ALA A 171 -2.38 12.57 -8.83
C ALA A 171 -2.43 13.93 -8.11
N GLY A 172 -1.42 14.79 -8.27
CA GLY A 172 -1.39 16.14 -7.67
C GLY A 172 -1.12 16.17 -6.17
N GLY A 173 -0.58 15.09 -5.61
CA GLY A 173 -0.22 14.95 -4.21
C GLY A 173 -1.36 14.46 -3.30
N PRO A 174 -1.02 14.06 -2.06
CA PRO A 174 -2.00 13.70 -1.04
C PRO A 174 -2.71 14.94 -0.50
N THR A 175 -3.98 14.79 -0.13
CA THR A 175 -4.79 15.81 0.55
C THR A 175 -4.57 15.77 2.07
N GLU A 176 -5.00 16.82 2.77
CA GLU A 176 -4.90 16.90 4.24
C GLU A 176 -5.74 15.84 4.98
N ARG A 177 -6.75 15.29 4.31
CA ARG A 177 -7.60 14.21 4.81
C ARG A 177 -6.97 12.83 4.68
N SER A 178 -5.76 12.71 4.16
CA SER A 178 -5.06 11.43 4.02
C SER A 178 -4.84 10.74 5.36
N GLY A 179 -5.11 9.43 5.39
CA GLY A 179 -4.86 8.54 6.53
C GLY A 179 -3.40 8.08 6.66
N GLY A 180 -2.46 8.65 5.89
CA GLY A 180 -1.03 8.45 6.08
C GLY A 180 -0.46 7.11 5.58
N ARG A 181 -1.28 6.22 5.03
CA ARG A 181 -0.87 4.91 4.52
C ARG A 181 -1.30 4.75 3.07
N ILE A 182 -0.39 4.30 2.21
CA ILE A 182 -0.67 3.94 0.81
C ILE A 182 -0.82 2.43 0.73
N GLN A 183 -1.84 1.98 0.00
CA GLN A 183 -2.07 0.57 -0.31
C GLN A 183 -1.98 0.38 -1.82
N ILE A 184 -1.31 -0.68 -2.25
CA ILE A 184 -1.30 -1.10 -3.65
C ILE A 184 -1.84 -2.51 -3.71
N VAL A 185 -2.87 -2.70 -4.50
CA VAL A 185 -3.34 -4.03 -4.92
C VAL A 185 -2.79 -4.25 -6.32
N ARG A 186 -1.90 -5.22 -6.45
CA ARG A 186 -1.27 -5.59 -7.71
C ARG A 186 -1.86 -6.90 -8.19
N MET A 187 -2.60 -6.80 -9.28
CA MET A 187 -3.17 -7.96 -9.95
C MET A 187 -2.08 -8.65 -10.79
N PRO A 188 -2.06 -9.99 -10.86
CA PRO A 188 -1.22 -10.68 -11.81
C PRO A 188 -1.59 -10.24 -13.23
N ALA A 189 -0.60 -10.08 -14.10
CA ALA A 189 -0.85 -9.80 -15.51
C ALA A 189 -1.72 -10.94 -16.08
N LEU A 190 -2.89 -10.59 -16.62
CA LEU A 190 -3.70 -11.54 -17.39
C LEU A 190 -2.82 -12.07 -18.51
N GLY A 191 -2.61 -13.39 -18.53
CA GLY A 191 -1.64 -14.04 -19.43
C GLY A 191 -1.86 -13.63 -20.88
N ALA A 192 -0.78 -13.33 -21.59
CA ALA A 192 -0.81 -13.10 -23.02
C ALA A 192 -1.40 -14.32 -23.74
N CYS A 193 -2.11 -14.12 -24.85
CA CYS A 193 -2.70 -15.18 -25.68
C CYS A 193 -1.69 -16.17 -26.31
N ASP A 194 -0.45 -16.24 -25.84
CA ASP A 194 0.58 -17.16 -26.32
C ASP A 194 0.32 -18.63 -25.91
N ALA A 195 -0.84 -18.93 -25.32
CA ALA A 195 -1.32 -20.30 -25.21
C ALA A 195 -1.79 -20.81 -26.58
N LYS A 196 -0.85 -21.08 -27.48
CA LYS A 196 -1.10 -22.05 -28.55
C LYS A 196 -1.35 -23.40 -27.84
N PRO A 197 -2.52 -24.05 -27.97
CA PRO A 197 -2.67 -25.41 -27.51
C PRO A 197 -1.95 -26.31 -28.52
N GLU A 198 -0.62 -26.22 -28.58
CA GLU A 198 0.17 -27.20 -29.29
C GLU A 198 0.14 -28.48 -28.47
N GLY A 199 -0.55 -29.47 -29.05
CA GLY A 199 -0.74 -30.82 -28.55
C GLY A 199 0.37 -31.31 -27.63
N THR A 200 0.13 -31.17 -26.33
CA THR A 200 0.19 -32.18 -25.28
C THR A 200 -0.47 -31.49 -24.10
N GLN A 201 -1.34 -32.18 -23.38
CA GLN A 201 -1.95 -31.68 -22.15
C GLN A 201 -0.85 -31.44 -21.09
N THR A 202 -0.17 -30.31 -21.18
CA THR A 202 0.23 -29.56 -20.01
C THR A 202 -0.49 -28.24 -20.21
N ALA A 203 -1.69 -28.16 -19.63
CA ALA A 203 -2.27 -26.86 -19.30
C ALA A 203 -1.10 -26.01 -18.84
N ALA A 204 -0.85 -24.89 -19.52
CA ALA A 204 -0.01 -23.86 -18.97
C ALA A 204 -0.48 -23.74 -17.53
N VAL A 205 0.40 -24.08 -16.59
CA VAL A 205 0.15 -23.87 -15.19
C VAL A 205 0.03 -22.35 -15.12
N ILE A 206 -1.19 -21.86 -15.30
CA ILE A 206 -1.64 -20.67 -14.61
C ILE A 206 -1.23 -21.01 -13.21
N ASP A 207 -0.27 -20.29 -12.67
CA ASP A 207 0.02 -20.36 -11.26
C ASP A 207 -1.27 -19.94 -10.57
N GLU A 208 -2.15 -20.91 -10.32
CA GLU A 208 -3.41 -20.74 -9.60
C GLU A 208 -3.14 -20.31 -8.14
N GLY A 209 -1.87 -20.08 -7.77
CA GLY A 209 -1.42 -19.52 -6.50
C GLY A 209 -1.06 -18.03 -6.52
N ALA A 210 -0.94 -17.36 -7.67
CA ALA A 210 -0.57 -15.94 -7.70
C ALA A 210 -1.80 -15.04 -7.50
N GLY A 211 -2.41 -15.09 -6.31
CA GLY A 211 -3.42 -14.12 -5.91
C GLY A 211 -2.91 -12.67 -5.96
N PRO A 212 -3.80 -11.67 -5.85
CA PRO A 212 -3.38 -10.27 -5.83
C PRO A 212 -2.34 -10.05 -4.73
N SER A 213 -1.25 -9.35 -5.08
CA SER A 213 -0.26 -8.94 -4.09
C SER A 213 -0.70 -7.62 -3.45
N PHE A 214 -0.62 -7.58 -2.12
CA PHE A 214 -1.01 -6.41 -1.32
C PHE A 214 0.25 -5.77 -0.74
N LEU A 215 0.56 -4.56 -1.20
CA LEU A 215 1.67 -3.76 -0.69
C LEU A 215 1.11 -2.62 0.15
N SER A 216 1.77 -2.32 1.28
CA SER A 216 1.38 -1.22 2.16
C SER A 216 2.61 -0.41 2.53
N PHE A 217 2.53 0.92 2.34
CA PHE A 217 3.62 1.85 2.59
C PHE A 217 3.16 3.00 3.47
N MET A 218 4.05 3.55 4.28
CA MET A 218 3.81 4.84 4.93
C MET A 218 3.94 5.95 3.89
N LEU A 219 2.98 6.88 3.88
CA LEU A 219 3.00 8.04 3.00
C LEU A 219 4.27 8.88 3.22
N GLU A 220 4.67 9.05 4.49
CA GLU A 220 5.86 9.82 4.86
C GLU A 220 7.14 9.22 4.25
N ASP A 221 7.32 7.90 4.32
CA ASP A 221 8.49 7.21 3.75
C ASP A 221 8.51 7.34 2.22
N THR A 222 7.35 7.23 1.58
CA THR A 222 7.20 7.43 0.14
C THR A 222 7.57 8.86 -0.24
N GLN A 223 7.10 9.86 0.51
CA GLN A 223 7.40 11.28 0.29
C GLN A 223 8.88 11.63 0.49
N LYS A 224 9.56 10.93 1.42
CA LYS A 224 11.02 11.02 1.59
C LYS A 224 11.82 10.34 0.48
N GLY A 225 11.14 9.62 -0.42
CA GLY A 225 11.78 8.86 -1.49
C GLY A 225 12.51 7.62 -0.99
N ALA A 226 12.12 7.06 0.16
CA ALA A 226 12.71 5.83 0.67
C ALA A 226 12.52 4.69 -0.33
N GLU A 227 13.60 4.00 -0.70
CA GLU A 227 13.60 3.02 -1.80
C GLU A 227 12.56 1.92 -1.56
N GLN A 228 12.50 1.38 -0.35
CA GLN A 228 11.55 0.34 0.07
C GLN A 228 10.08 0.79 0.06
N ALA A 229 9.83 2.10 0.07
CA ALA A 229 8.49 2.69 0.04
C ALA A 229 8.17 3.36 -1.30
N ASN A 230 9.02 3.17 -2.31
CA ASN A 230 8.86 3.82 -3.61
C ASN A 230 9.04 2.84 -4.78
N PRO A 231 8.25 1.76 -4.83
CA PRO A 231 8.37 0.74 -5.87
C PRO A 231 8.04 1.29 -7.25
N PHE A 232 8.48 0.57 -8.29
CA PHE A 232 7.94 0.75 -9.63
C PHE A 232 6.52 0.22 -9.72
N LEU A 233 5.68 1.00 -10.39
CA LEU A 233 4.30 0.62 -10.66
C LEU A 233 4.24 -0.34 -11.85
N GLN A 234 3.33 -1.28 -11.76
CA GLN A 234 3.07 -2.26 -12.80
C GLN A 234 1.68 -2.04 -13.41
N PRO A 235 1.48 -2.40 -14.69
CA PRO A 235 0.17 -2.40 -15.31
C PRO A 235 -0.84 -3.17 -14.44
N GLY A 236 -2.00 -2.57 -14.19
CA GLY A 236 -3.05 -3.15 -13.36
C GLY A 236 -2.94 -2.84 -11.86
N ASP A 237 -1.90 -2.12 -11.42
CA ASP A 237 -1.82 -1.65 -10.03
C ASP A 237 -3.01 -0.74 -9.70
N VAL A 238 -3.67 -1.03 -8.57
CA VAL A 238 -4.69 -0.18 -7.95
C VAL A 238 -4.10 0.41 -6.67
N ILE A 239 -3.80 1.70 -6.73
CA ILE A 239 -3.22 2.48 -5.64
C ILE A 239 -4.33 3.17 -4.86
N THR A 240 -4.46 2.86 -3.59
CA THR A 240 -5.42 3.49 -2.70
C THR A 240 -4.69 4.26 -1.62
N LEU A 241 -5.05 5.53 -1.47
CA LEU A 241 -4.65 6.36 -0.33
C LEU A 241 -5.89 6.63 0.52
N PRO A 242 -6.22 5.79 1.52
CA PRO A 242 -7.44 5.96 2.31
C PRO A 242 -7.49 7.32 3.01
N GLU A 243 -8.70 7.82 3.22
CA GLU A 243 -8.92 8.95 4.11
C GLU A 243 -8.64 8.55 5.57
N ALA A 244 -8.21 9.52 6.36
CA ALA A 244 -8.01 9.37 7.79
C ALA A 244 -9.35 9.06 8.43
N LYS A 245 -9.35 8.06 9.32
CA LYS A 245 -10.50 7.84 10.19
C LYS A 245 -10.64 9.05 11.12
N GLU A 246 -11.83 9.34 11.60
CA GLU A 246 -12.07 10.50 12.45
C GLU A 246 -12.55 10.07 13.84
N ALA A 247 -12.21 10.86 14.84
CA ALA A 247 -12.82 10.86 16.18
C ALA A 247 -13.25 12.30 16.48
N TYR A 248 -14.08 12.51 17.49
CA TYR A 248 -14.66 13.81 17.78
C TYR A 248 -14.21 14.30 19.13
N VAL A 249 -13.71 15.53 19.23
CA VAL A 249 -13.46 16.19 20.51
C VAL A 249 -14.50 17.28 20.70
N ILE A 250 -15.25 17.19 21.79
CA ILE A 250 -16.37 18.10 22.09
C ILE A 250 -16.29 18.64 23.52
N GLY A 251 -17.09 19.67 23.80
CA GLY A 251 -17.17 20.29 25.12
C GLY A 251 -16.22 21.47 25.28
N ASN A 252 -15.61 21.60 26.46
CA ASN A 252 -14.86 22.79 26.89
C ASN A 252 -13.42 22.81 26.37
N VAL A 253 -13.31 22.88 25.04
CA VAL A 253 -12.05 22.96 24.28
C VAL A 253 -12.08 24.15 23.34
N LEU A 254 -10.91 24.61 22.88
CA LEU A 254 -10.82 25.80 22.04
C LEU A 254 -11.49 25.60 20.66
N ARG A 255 -11.32 24.43 20.05
CA ARG A 255 -11.88 24.06 18.73
C ARG A 255 -12.53 22.68 18.79
N PRO A 256 -13.80 22.61 19.22
CA PRO A 256 -14.58 21.37 19.14
C PRO A 256 -14.72 20.94 17.68
N GLY A 257 -14.63 19.64 17.41
CA GLY A 257 -14.76 19.11 16.06
C GLY A 257 -14.07 17.77 15.83
N PRO A 258 -14.03 17.31 14.57
CA PRO A 258 -13.34 16.08 14.20
C PRO A 258 -11.83 16.24 14.32
N VAL A 259 -11.19 15.15 14.72
CA VAL A 259 -9.74 14.98 14.78
C VAL A 259 -9.40 13.78 13.92
N LEU A 260 -8.54 14.00 12.94
CA LEU A 260 -8.11 12.98 11.98
C LEU A 260 -7.09 12.03 12.62
N LEU A 261 -7.39 10.74 12.59
CA LEU A 261 -6.50 9.65 12.97
C LEU A 261 -5.61 9.30 11.77
N ARG A 262 -4.43 9.92 11.71
CA ARG A 262 -3.41 9.67 10.68
C ARG A 262 -2.52 8.47 11.00
N ASP A 263 -2.44 8.09 12.26
CA ASP A 263 -1.73 6.93 12.78
C ASP A 263 -2.66 6.15 13.73
N ASP A 264 -2.32 4.89 13.99
CA ASP A 264 -3.13 4.01 14.86
C ASP A 264 -2.88 4.28 16.37
N HIS A 265 -2.19 5.39 16.72
CA HIS A 265 -1.68 5.68 18.06
C HIS A 265 -2.05 7.07 18.61
N LEU A 266 -3.07 7.72 18.05
CA LEU A 266 -3.54 9.01 18.55
C LEU A 266 -4.11 8.89 19.97
N THR A 267 -3.54 9.61 20.94
CA THR A 267 -3.99 9.58 22.35
C THR A 267 -4.97 10.70 22.70
N VAL A 268 -5.64 10.59 23.84
CA VAL A 268 -6.57 11.62 24.35
C VAL A 268 -5.90 12.97 24.50
N THR A 269 -4.70 13.00 25.11
CA THR A 269 -3.98 14.26 25.31
C THR A 269 -3.61 14.91 23.98
N ARG A 270 -3.17 14.10 22.99
CA ARG A 270 -2.80 14.60 21.65
C ARG A 270 -4.02 15.11 20.88
N ALA A 271 -5.15 14.42 20.94
CA ALA A 271 -6.38 14.90 20.31
C ALA A 271 -6.91 16.18 20.96
N LEU A 272 -6.82 16.30 22.29
CA LEU A 272 -7.15 17.54 22.99
C LEU A 272 -6.25 18.70 22.55
N ALA A 273 -4.96 18.44 22.33
CA ALA A 273 -4.04 19.44 21.78
C ALA A 273 -4.40 19.84 20.34
N MET A 274 -4.78 18.88 19.49
CA MET A 274 -5.27 19.16 18.12
C MET A 274 -6.52 20.02 18.13
N ALA A 275 -7.42 19.80 19.09
CA ALA A 275 -8.59 20.65 19.38
C ALA A 275 -8.24 22.02 19.99
N GLY A 276 -6.95 22.41 20.01
CA GLY A 276 -6.48 23.71 20.52
C GLY A 276 -6.36 23.78 22.04
N GLY A 277 -6.42 22.64 22.73
CA GLY A 277 -6.34 22.54 24.17
C GLY A 277 -7.68 22.80 24.88
N LYS A 278 -7.64 22.66 26.20
CA LYS A 278 -8.78 22.93 27.09
C LYS A 278 -9.01 24.43 27.26
N LEU A 279 -10.25 24.82 27.52
CA LEU A 279 -10.59 26.16 28.00
C LEU A 279 -10.36 26.29 29.52
N PRO A 280 -10.43 27.51 30.10
CA PRO A 280 -10.51 27.70 31.55
C PRO A 280 -11.67 26.90 32.15
N ASP A 281 -11.55 26.60 33.45
CA ASP A 281 -12.57 25.86 34.21
C ASP A 281 -12.90 24.46 33.67
N THR A 282 -12.07 23.83 32.84
CA THR A 282 -12.27 22.41 32.43
C THR A 282 -12.01 21.43 33.58
N LYS A 283 -12.88 20.43 33.71
CA LYS A 283 -12.73 19.34 34.68
C LYS A 283 -11.78 18.26 34.16
N MET A 284 -10.51 18.39 34.55
CA MET A 284 -9.40 17.55 34.04
C MET A 284 -9.35 16.13 34.61
N ASP A 285 -10.01 15.84 35.72
CA ASP A 285 -10.04 14.53 36.37
C ASP A 285 -11.13 13.59 35.82
N LYS A 286 -11.99 14.09 34.92
CA LYS A 286 -13.17 13.36 34.43
C LYS A 286 -13.48 13.67 32.96
N VAL A 287 -12.50 13.54 32.09
CA VAL A 287 -12.75 13.50 30.63
C VAL A 287 -13.36 12.15 30.29
N ILE A 288 -14.32 12.11 29.38
CA ILE A 288 -15.05 10.88 29.04
C ILE A 288 -14.80 10.56 27.58
N ILE A 289 -14.41 9.32 27.29
CA ILE A 289 -14.46 8.78 25.93
C ILE A 289 -15.73 7.96 25.83
N VAL A 290 -16.60 8.33 24.91
CA VAL A 290 -17.74 7.52 24.49
C VAL A 290 -17.31 6.78 23.23
N ARG A 291 -17.23 5.45 23.32
CA ARG A 291 -16.83 4.57 22.23
C ARG A 291 -18.05 3.81 21.73
N PRO A 292 -18.61 4.16 20.56
CA PRO A 292 -19.75 3.44 19.99
C PRO A 292 -19.42 1.96 19.73
N ASP A 293 -20.39 1.08 19.93
CA ASP A 293 -20.27 -0.31 19.46
C ASP A 293 -20.41 -0.32 17.92
N PRO A 294 -19.42 -0.84 17.17
CA PRO A 294 -19.53 -0.94 15.71
C PRO A 294 -20.72 -1.76 15.22
N LYS A 295 -21.34 -2.59 16.07
CA LYS A 295 -22.54 -3.40 15.76
C LYS A 295 -23.86 -2.74 16.18
N GLY A 296 -23.82 -1.52 16.72
CA GLY A 296 -25.02 -0.76 17.12
C GLY A 296 -25.57 -1.12 18.51
N GLY A 297 -24.80 -1.82 19.35
CA GLY A 297 -25.10 -2.04 20.77
C GLY A 297 -24.78 -0.84 21.67
N GLU A 298 -24.89 -1.03 22.99
CA GLU A 298 -24.50 -0.02 23.96
C GLU A 298 -22.99 0.26 23.88
N GLY A 299 -22.63 1.52 23.65
CA GLY A 299 -21.24 1.96 23.60
C GLY A 299 -20.53 1.87 24.95
N GLN A 300 -19.21 1.90 24.94
CA GLN A 300 -18.38 1.91 26.15
C GLN A 300 -18.11 3.36 26.59
N GLU A 301 -18.33 3.66 27.88
CA GLU A 301 -17.85 4.90 28.50
C GLU A 301 -16.54 4.65 29.25
N ILE A 302 -15.48 5.39 28.89
CA ILE A 302 -14.17 5.32 29.54
C ILE A 302 -13.91 6.67 30.21
N THR A 303 -13.73 6.67 31.53
CA THR A 303 -13.35 7.88 32.26
C THR A 303 -11.82 8.03 32.29
N VAL A 304 -11.34 9.21 31.91
CA VAL A 304 -9.93 9.54 31.76
C VAL A 304 -9.58 10.71 32.69
N ASN A 305 -8.55 10.50 33.51
CA ASN A 305 -8.01 11.52 34.39
C ASN A 305 -6.76 12.15 33.78
N LEU A 306 -6.92 13.28 33.10
CA LEU A 306 -5.82 13.99 32.45
C LEU A 306 -4.80 14.56 33.44
N LYS A 307 -5.18 14.82 34.70
CA LYS A 307 -4.21 15.22 35.74
C LYS A 307 -3.27 14.07 36.08
N ALA A 308 -3.81 12.86 36.26
CA ALA A 308 -3.03 11.67 36.53
C ALA A 308 -2.10 11.33 35.36
N ILE A 309 -2.56 11.48 34.11
CA ILE A 309 -1.72 11.28 32.92
C ILE A 309 -0.58 12.30 32.87
N LYS A 310 -0.87 13.59 33.10
CA LYS A 310 0.14 14.64 33.14
C LYS A 310 1.20 14.39 34.23
N ASP A 311 0.78 13.86 35.38
CA ASP A 311 1.64 13.49 36.49
C ASP A 311 2.41 12.17 36.27
N GLY A 312 2.17 11.45 35.16
CA GLY A 312 2.76 10.13 34.89
C GLY A 312 2.20 8.99 35.76
N LYS A 313 1.05 9.20 36.41
CA LYS A 313 0.38 8.23 37.31
C LYS A 313 -0.66 7.36 36.60
N ALA A 314 -0.98 7.67 35.35
CA ALA A 314 -1.90 6.92 34.51
C ALA A 314 -1.42 6.92 33.06
N GLU A 315 -1.73 5.87 32.32
CA GLU A 315 -1.47 5.79 30.88
C GLU A 315 -2.44 6.68 30.09
N ASP A 316 -1.97 7.24 28.97
CA ASP A 316 -2.79 8.04 28.06
C ASP A 316 -3.54 7.13 27.07
N PRO A 317 -4.88 7.00 27.16
CA PRO A 317 -5.61 6.07 26.32
C PRO A 317 -5.53 6.44 24.84
N VAL A 318 -5.46 5.43 23.99
CA VAL A 318 -5.53 5.60 22.52
C VAL A 318 -6.99 5.76 22.09
N ILE A 319 -7.23 6.78 21.29
CA ILE A 319 -8.50 7.08 20.63
C ILE A 319 -8.68 6.14 19.45
N ARG A 320 -9.89 5.61 19.32
CA ARG A 320 -10.31 4.76 18.21
C ARG A 320 -11.19 5.54 17.23
N PRO A 321 -11.31 5.05 15.99
CA PRO A 321 -12.26 5.58 15.02
C PRO A 321 -13.67 5.70 15.63
N ASN A 322 -14.31 6.84 15.38
CA ASN A 322 -15.64 7.20 15.88
C ASN A 322 -15.77 7.42 17.40
N ASP A 323 -14.67 7.40 18.17
CA ASP A 323 -14.71 7.80 19.57
C ASP A 323 -15.15 9.27 19.69
N ILE A 324 -15.88 9.58 20.76
CA ILE A 324 -16.25 10.94 21.15
C ILE A 324 -15.58 11.25 22.48
N VAL A 325 -14.65 12.20 22.47
CA VAL A 325 -13.97 12.72 23.66
C VAL A 325 -14.75 13.92 24.17
N GLU A 326 -15.51 13.72 25.24
CA GLU A 326 -16.26 14.76 25.94
C GLU A 326 -15.39 15.40 27.03
N VAL A 327 -15.18 16.71 26.91
CA VAL A 327 -14.40 17.51 27.85
C VAL A 327 -15.35 18.40 28.66
N PRO A 328 -15.66 18.05 29.93
CA PRO A 328 -16.65 18.77 30.71
C PRO A 328 -16.11 20.06 31.36
N VAL A 329 -17.01 21.03 31.59
CA VAL A 329 -16.77 22.19 32.48
C VAL A 329 -16.84 21.78 33.96
N SER A 330 -16.08 22.45 34.81
CA SER A 330 -16.08 22.29 36.26
C SER A 330 -17.39 22.82 36.82
N GLY A 331 -18.30 21.92 37.19
CA GLY A 331 -19.62 22.27 37.75
C GLY A 331 -20.82 22.17 36.79
N GLY A 332 -20.63 21.72 35.54
CA GLY A 332 -21.70 21.58 34.55
C GLY A 332 -22.49 20.26 34.64
N ARG A 333 -23.78 20.30 34.25
CA ARG A 333 -24.61 19.10 34.01
C ARG A 333 -24.22 18.43 32.69
N ARG A 334 -24.26 17.09 32.65
CA ARG A 334 -23.96 16.24 31.48
C ARG A 334 -24.81 16.63 30.25
N LEU A 335 -24.20 16.70 29.06
CA LEU A 335 -24.89 17.11 27.82
C LEU A 335 -25.42 15.94 26.97
N LEU A 336 -24.97 14.70 27.15
CA LEU A 336 -25.29 13.59 26.23
C LEU A 336 -26.11 12.46 26.84
N ARG A 337 -27.23 12.78 27.49
CA ARG A 337 -28.15 11.74 27.99
C ARG A 337 -29.11 11.15 26.95
N SER A 338 -29.02 11.47 25.65
CA SER A 338 -30.06 11.07 24.68
C SER A 338 -29.62 10.66 23.27
N LEU A 339 -28.33 10.59 22.92
CA LEU A 339 -27.93 10.21 21.54
C LEU A 339 -27.70 8.70 21.34
N VAL A 340 -27.64 7.91 22.42
CA VAL A 340 -27.64 6.45 22.33
C VAL A 340 -29.08 5.97 22.54
N GLY A 341 -29.88 5.99 21.47
CA GLY A 341 -31.23 5.39 21.50
C GLY A 341 -32.33 6.05 20.67
N THR A 342 -32.09 7.19 20.01
CA THR A 342 -33.07 7.75 19.07
C THR A 342 -32.58 7.65 17.63
N VAL A 343 -33.25 6.80 16.86
CA VAL A 343 -33.25 6.80 15.39
C VAL A 343 -33.44 8.24 14.92
N VAL A 344 -32.46 8.79 14.21
CA VAL A 344 -32.59 10.11 13.57
C VAL A 344 -33.55 9.95 12.39
N PRO A 345 -34.75 10.56 12.38
CA PRO A 345 -35.49 10.69 11.14
C PRO A 345 -34.80 11.78 10.33
N SER A 346 -34.37 11.42 9.12
CA SER A 346 -33.88 12.31 8.09
C SER A 346 -34.89 13.46 7.89
N VAL A 347 -34.58 14.65 8.39
CA VAL A 347 -35.34 15.85 8.03
C VAL A 347 -34.83 16.32 6.68
N GLY A 348 -35.52 15.87 5.64
CA GLY A 348 -35.42 16.41 4.31
C GLY A 348 -35.95 17.85 4.24
N ASN A 349 -35.33 18.62 3.35
CA ASN A 349 -35.87 19.77 2.62
C ASN A 349 -36.78 20.75 3.37
N LEU A 350 -36.25 21.95 3.61
CA LEU A 350 -37.08 23.16 3.60
C LEU A 350 -36.86 23.90 2.27
N PRO A 351 -37.94 24.24 1.55
CA PRO A 351 -37.87 24.92 0.26
C PRO A 351 -37.55 26.40 0.45
N VAL A 352 -36.77 26.93 -0.50
CA VAL A 352 -36.59 28.36 -0.72
C VAL A 352 -37.95 28.95 -1.15
N GLN A 353 -38.45 29.95 -0.43
CA GLN A 353 -39.41 30.90 -0.97
C GLN A 353 -38.97 32.34 -0.68
N VAL A 354 -38.97 33.10 -1.77
CA VAL A 354 -38.68 34.53 -1.93
C VAL A 354 -39.82 35.36 -1.36
N ILE A 355 -39.53 36.51 -0.75
CA ILE A 355 -40.49 37.62 -0.66
C ILE A 355 -39.80 38.95 -1.04
N ARG A 356 -40.24 39.43 -2.21
CA ARG A 356 -40.19 40.76 -2.85
C ARG A 356 -38.89 41.53 -2.99
#